data_AF-A0AAV8XLU3-F1
#
_entry.id   AF-A0AAV8XLU3-F1
#
_cell.length_a   1.000
_cell.length_b   1.000
_cell.length_c   1.000
_cell.angle_alpha   90.00
_cell.angle_beta   90.00
_cell.angle_gamma   90.00
#
_symmetry.space_group_name_H-M   'P 1'
#
loop_
_entity.id
_entity.type
_entity.pdbx_description
1 polymer ?
#
loop_
_entity_poly.entity_id
_entity_poly.type
_entity_poly.pdbx_seq_one_letter_code
_entity_poly.pdbx_strand_id
1 'polypeptide(L)' 'MLFYATKDSGAYVFRPDENTKNAVEFDKVESSVLTNEGNLIRELKQVWGNWITQIVRIYKEEDFIEYDWLVGPIHVS' A
#
# COMPACT_ATOMS: atom_id res chain seq x y z
N MET A 1 -31.35 11.05 -27.28
CA MET A 1 -30.67 10.49 -26.10
C MET A 1 -29.21 10.88 -26.21
N LEU A 2 -28.69 11.70 -25.30
CA LEU A 2 -27.29 12.14 -25.32
C LEU A 2 -26.47 11.17 -24.47
N PHE A 3 -25.42 10.60 -25.05
CA PHE A 3 -24.46 9.76 -24.33
C PHE A 3 -23.26 10.63 -23.95
N TYR A 4 -22.98 10.76 -22.65
CA TYR A 4 -21.71 11.33 -22.18
C TYR A 4 -20.66 10.21 -22.15
N ALA A 5 -19.70 10.29 -23.05
CA ALA A 5 -18.50 9.44 -23.03
C ALA A 5 -17.39 10.20 -22.29
N THR A 6 -16.96 9.70 -21.13
CA THR A 6 -15.77 10.21 -20.43
C THR A 6 -14.52 9.45 -20.90
N LYS A 7 -13.42 10.18 -21.09
CA LYS A 7 -12.10 9.60 -21.42
C LYS A 7 -11.23 9.38 -20.18
N ASP A 8 -11.64 9.91 -19.03
CA ASP A 8 -10.83 9.97 -17.82
C ASP A 8 -11.41 9.10 -16.70
N SER A 9 -10.54 8.66 -15.79
CA SER A 9 -10.94 8.03 -14.53
C SER A 9 -11.57 9.04 -13.57
N GLY A 10 -12.33 8.55 -12.59
CA GLY A 10 -12.93 9.37 -11.55
C GLY A 10 -13.55 8.54 -10.42
N ALA A 11 -14.38 9.17 -9.59
CA ALA A 11 -14.96 8.54 -8.40
C ALA A 11 -15.77 7.26 -8.69
N TYR A 12 -16.34 7.12 -9.89
CA TYR A 12 -17.20 6.01 -10.27
C TYR A 12 -16.64 5.13 -11.40
N VAL A 13 -15.64 5.64 -12.13
CA VAL A 13 -15.10 4.97 -13.31
C VAL A 13 -13.60 4.80 -13.14
N PHE A 14 -13.16 3.56 -13.07
CA PHE A 14 -11.74 3.20 -13.16
C PHE A 14 -11.41 2.85 -14.60
N ARG A 15 -10.73 3.77 -15.29
CA ARG A 15 -10.27 3.64 -16.68
C ARG A 15 -8.74 3.84 -16.70
N PRO A 16 -7.95 2.79 -16.46
CA PRO A 16 -6.49 2.90 -16.48
C PRO A 16 -6.00 3.22 -17.89
N ASP A 17 -4.94 4.02 -17.99
CA ASP A 17 -4.23 4.22 -19.26
C ASP A 17 -3.52 2.91 -19.63
N GLU A 18 -3.60 2.50 -20.90
CA GLU A 18 -2.96 1.27 -21.35
C GLU A 18 -1.43 1.30 -21.24
N ASN A 19 -0.85 2.50 -21.16
CA ASN A 19 0.59 2.73 -21.00
C ASN A 19 1.05 2.71 -19.53
N THR A 20 0.14 2.80 -18.54
CA THR A 20 0.48 2.87 -17.11
C THR A 20 0.36 1.52 -16.39
N LYS A 21 0.68 0.41 -17.07
CA LYS A 21 0.51 -0.95 -16.52
C LYS A 21 1.65 -1.40 -15.60
N ASN A 22 2.76 -0.67 -15.57
CA ASN A 22 3.96 -1.08 -14.85
C ASN A 22 3.89 -0.65 -13.38
N ALA A 23 4.41 -1.49 -12.50
CA ALA A 23 4.58 -1.14 -11.10
C ALA A 23 5.57 0.03 -10.95
N VAL A 24 5.35 0.85 -9.93
CA VAL A 24 6.32 1.88 -9.54
C VAL A 24 7.54 1.18 -8.95
N GLU A 25 8.73 1.55 -9.43
CA GLU A 25 9.98 1.10 -8.82
C GLU A 25 10.22 1.85 -7.51
N PHE A 26 10.57 1.10 -6.47
CA PHE A 26 10.99 1.65 -5.19
C PHE A 26 12.48 1.42 -5.00
N ASP A 27 13.14 2.39 -4.40
CA ASP A 27 14.46 2.19 -3.82
C ASP A 27 14.42 1.16 -2.68
N LYS A 28 15.56 0.97 -2.02
CA LYS A 28 15.67 0.06 -0.88
C LYS A 28 14.63 0.41 0.20
N VAL A 29 13.83 -0.57 0.57
CA VAL A 29 12.84 -0.47 1.65
C VAL A 29 13.56 -0.39 3.00
N GLU A 30 13.21 0.62 3.79
CA GLU A 30 13.68 0.72 5.16
C GLU A 30 12.84 -0.21 6.04
N SER A 31 13.48 -1.11 6.78
CA SER A 31 12.79 -2.10 7.61
C SER A 31 13.29 -2.06 9.06
N SER A 32 12.37 -2.04 10.01
CA SER A 32 12.68 -2.08 11.44
C SER A 32 11.69 -2.97 12.20
N VAL A 33 12.21 -3.72 13.18
CA VAL A 33 11.37 -4.51 14.09
C VAL A 33 10.84 -3.56 15.16
N LEU A 34 9.51 -3.52 15.35
CA LEU A 34 8.87 -2.63 16.33
C LEU A 34 8.73 -3.29 17.70
N THR A 35 8.50 -4.60 17.75
CA THR A 35 8.23 -5.28 19.01
C THR A 35 9.52 -5.75 19.68
N ASN A 36 9.79 -5.29 20.91
CA ASN A 36 10.91 -5.75 21.73
C ASN A 36 10.48 -6.55 22.98
N GLU A 37 9.21 -6.50 23.43
CA GLU A 37 8.84 -7.00 24.77
C GLU A 37 7.46 -7.67 24.87
N GLY A 38 7.12 -8.60 23.98
CA GLY A 38 5.91 -9.42 24.10
C GLY A 38 5.93 -10.68 23.22
N ASN A 39 5.46 -11.80 23.74
CA ASN A 39 5.48 -13.10 23.02
C ASN A 39 4.23 -13.35 22.14
N LEU A 40 3.25 -12.45 22.14
CA LEU A 40 1.97 -12.66 21.45
C LEU A 40 1.95 -12.14 20.01
N ILE A 41 2.74 -11.10 19.72
CA ILE A 41 2.75 -10.42 18.42
C ILE A 41 4.20 -10.10 18.05
N ARG A 42 4.53 -10.23 16.77
CA ARG A 42 5.77 -9.71 16.19
C ARG A 42 5.43 -8.74 15.07
N GLU A 43 6.02 -7.56 15.11
CA GLU A 43 5.74 -6.51 14.13
C GLU A 43 7.01 -6.07 13.40
N LEU A 44 6.91 -6.04 12.06
CA LEU A 44 7.92 -5.48 11.17
C LEU A 44 7.36 -4.23 10.50
N LYS A 45 7.97 -3.07 10.75
CA LYS A 45 7.68 -1.84 10.03
C LYS A 45 8.53 -1.77 8.78
N GLN A 46 7.90 -1.42 7.67
CA GLN A 46 8.53 -1.17 6.39
C GLN A 46 8.13 0.22 5.89
N VAL A 47 9.09 1.04 5.51
CA VAL A 47 8.87 2.36 4.90
C VAL A 47 9.34 2.30 3.45
N TRP A 48 8.41 2.53 2.52
CA TRP A 48 8.66 2.47 1.08
C TRP A 48 8.61 3.90 0.53
N GLY A 49 9.77 4.41 0.12
CA GLY A 49 9.92 5.82 -0.24
C GLY A 49 9.50 6.75 0.92
N ASN A 50 8.83 7.86 0.60
CA ASN A 50 8.39 8.85 1.60
C ASN A 50 6.87 8.91 1.81
N TRP A 51 6.10 7.99 1.20
CA TRP A 51 4.63 8.08 1.14
C TRP A 51 3.90 6.75 1.41
N ILE A 52 4.63 5.66 1.68
CA ILE A 52 4.03 4.39 2.08
C ILE A 52 4.71 3.87 3.34
N THR A 53 3.90 3.57 4.36
CA THR A 53 4.33 2.80 5.53
C THR A 53 3.51 1.54 5.60
N GLN A 54 4.16 0.40 5.85
CA GLN A 54 3.51 -0.88 6.08
C GLN A 54 3.95 -1.45 7.42
N ILE A 55 3.04 -2.08 8.15
CA ILE A 55 3.33 -2.88 9.34
C ILE A 55 2.85 -4.31 9.04
N VAL A 56 3.78 -5.26 9.11
CA VAL A 56 3.49 -6.68 9.00
C VAL A 56 3.42 -7.25 10.41
N ARG A 57 2.25 -7.78 10.81
CA ARG A 57 2.03 -8.37 12.13
C ARG A 57 1.84 -9.88 12.02
N ILE A 58 2.58 -10.60 12.85
CA ILE A 58 2.44 -12.05 13.03
C ILE A 58 1.98 -12.29 14.45
N TYR A 59 0.80 -12.87 14.60
CA TYR A 59 0.21 -13.24 15.88
C TYR A 59 0.53 -14.71 16.18
N LYS A 60 0.79 -15.04 17.45
CA LYS A 60 1.24 -16.39 17.85
C LYS A 60 0.19 -17.49 17.62
N GLU A 61 -1.09 -17.16 17.76
CA GLU A 61 -2.20 -18.13 17.80
C GLU A 61 -3.18 -17.96 16.62
N GLU A 62 -2.78 -17.20 15.60
CA GLU A 62 -3.55 -16.98 14.39
C GLU A 62 -2.87 -17.64 13.19
N ASP A 63 -3.65 -18.06 12.20
CA ASP A 63 -3.16 -18.70 10.97
C ASP A 63 -3.01 -17.74 9.78
N PHE A 64 -3.06 -16.42 10.04
CA PHE A 64 -2.87 -15.37 9.05
C PHE A 64 -1.77 -14.38 9.43
N ILE A 65 -1.30 -13.65 8.42
CA ILE A 65 -0.40 -12.51 8.58
C ILE A 65 -1.23 -11.26 8.31
N GLU A 66 -1.18 -10.30 9.23
CA GLU A 66 -1.82 -9.01 9.03
C GLU A 66 -0.86 -8.05 8.31
N TYR A 67 -1.36 -7.45 7.24
CA TYR A 67 -0.70 -6.37 6.53
C TYR A 67 -1.50 -5.10 6.73
N ASP A 68 -0.93 -4.16 7.46
CA ASP A 68 -1.50 -2.84 7.70
C ASP A 68 -0.68 -1.83 6.91
N TRP A 69 -1.33 -1.04 6.06
CA TRP A 69 -0.66 -0.08 5.20
C TRP A 69 -1.29 1.31 5.31
N LEU A 70 -0.41 2.29 5.43
CA LEU A 70 -0.71 3.70 5.29
C LEU A 70 -0.09 4.19 3.97
N VAL A 71 -0.96 4.59 3.04
CA VAL A 71 -0.56 5.07 1.72
C VAL A 71 -0.98 6.52 1.57
N GLY A 72 -0.02 7.42 1.45
CA GLY A 72 -0.25 8.81 1.08
C GLY A 72 0.75 9.80 1.67
N PRO A 73 0.76 11.04 1.14
CA PRO A 73 -0.02 11.50 0.00
C PRO A 73 0.49 10.91 -1.32
N ILE A 74 -0.42 10.50 -2.20
CA ILE A 74 -0.08 10.02 -3.54
C ILE A 74 0.27 11.25 -4.40
N HIS A 75 1.39 11.22 -5.10
CA HIS A 75 1.79 12.27 -6.01
C HIS A 75 0.90 12.23 -7.27
N VAL A 76 0.19 13.33 -7.55
CA VAL A 76 -0.83 13.42 -8.62
C VAL A 76 -0.50 14.43 -9.73
N SER A 77 0.74 14.97 -9.77
CA SER A 77 1.14 15.92 -10.82
C SER A 77 1.67 15.24 -12.07
#